data_AF-A0A9Q1BKH8-F1
#
_entry.id   AF-A0A9Q1BKH8-F1
#
_cell.length_a   1.000
_cell.length_b   1.000
_cell.length_c   1.000
_cell.angle_alpha   90.00
_cell.angle_beta   90.00
_cell.angle_gamma   90.00
#
_symmetry.space_group_name_H-M   'P 1'
#
loop_
_entity.id
_entity.type
_entity.pdbx_description
1 polymer ?
#
loop_
_entity_poly.entity_id
_entity_poly.type
_entity_poly.pdbx_seq_one_letter_code
_entity_poly.pdbx_strand_id
1 'polypeptide(L)'
;MLTQLLKKFPLVECTVVEPSADQITSYKKLVEEQKRALNGVTFHWQQESIQEFCKANADSSKRFHFVSALHSLYFIQNKDLDFYLKTILGWTEGKMLIMQGAG
;
A
#
# COMPACT_ATOMS: atom_id res chain seq x y z
N MET A 1 4.00 6.35 -9.70
CA MET A 1 2.95 5.32 -9.92
C MET A 1 1.56 5.94 -10.04
N LEU A 2 1.06 6.63 -9.01
CA LEU A 2 -0.31 7.19 -8.98
C LEU A 2 -0.60 8.12 -10.17
N THR A 3 0.34 9.01 -10.52
CA THR A 3 0.20 9.89 -11.70
C THR A 3 0.10 9.12 -13.03
N GLN A 4 0.65 7.90 -13.14
CA GLN A 4 0.48 7.06 -14.32
C GLN A 4 -0.89 6.37 -14.32
N LEU A 5 -1.41 6.01 -13.15
CA LEU A 5 -2.77 5.48 -13.01
C LEU A 5 -3.81 6.54 -13.37
N LEU A 6 -3.60 7.79 -12.94
CA LEU A 6 -4.50 8.92 -13.24
C LEU A 6 -4.66 9.21 -14.73
N LYS A 7 -3.70 8.81 -15.57
CA LYS A 7 -3.84 8.92 -17.03
C LYS A 7 -4.93 8.02 -17.61
N LYS A 8 -5.33 6.98 -16.87
CA LYS A 8 -6.33 5.98 -17.29
C LYS A 8 -7.57 6.00 -16.40
N PHE A 9 -7.41 6.29 -15.11
CA PHE A 9 -8.48 6.27 -14.11
C PHE A 9 -8.55 7.64 -13.43
N PRO A 10 -9.60 8.46 -13.70
CA PRO A 10 -9.66 9.82 -13.20
C PRO A 10 -9.82 9.92 -11.68
N LEU A 11 -10.26 8.83 -11.04
CA LEU A 11 -10.41 8.70 -9.59
C LEU A 11 -9.64 7.46 -9.13
N VAL A 12 -8.78 7.63 -8.13
CA VAL A 12 -7.95 6.56 -7.57
C VAL A 12 -8.01 6.62 -6.05
N GLU A 13 -8.43 5.51 -5.44
CA GLU A 13 -8.33 5.31 -3.99
C GLU A 13 -6.97 4.68 -3.66
N CYS A 14 -6.20 5.29 -2.76
CA CYS A 14 -4.87 4.84 -2.37
C CYS A 14 -4.83 4.59 -0.86
N THR A 15 -4.73 3.32 -0.45
CA THR A 15 -4.47 2.98 0.97
C THR A 15 -2.96 2.81 1.16
N VAL A 16 -2.38 3.58 2.09
CA VAL A 16 -0.99 3.47 2.52
C VAL A 16 -0.96 2.81 3.89
N VAL A 17 -0.21 1.72 4.02
CA VAL A 17 0.03 1.01 5.29
C VAL A 17 1.50 1.21 5.64
N GLU A 18 1.78 1.95 6.70
CA GLU A 18 3.14 2.33 7.11
C GLU A 18 3.20 2.48 8.65
N PRO A 19 4.03 1.70 9.36
CA PRO A 19 4.12 1.80 10.82
C PRO A 19 4.77 3.11 11.31
N SER A 20 5.67 3.72 10.55
CA SER A 20 6.40 4.92 10.97
C SER A 20 5.57 6.20 10.81
N ALA A 21 5.26 6.84 11.94
CA ALA A 21 4.59 8.14 11.99
C ALA A 21 5.37 9.22 11.22
N ASP A 22 6.70 9.22 11.33
CA ASP A 22 7.56 10.17 10.66
C ASP A 22 7.49 10.00 9.14
N GLN A 23 7.52 8.76 8.64
CA GLN A 23 7.39 8.48 7.20
C GLN A 23 6.02 8.88 6.67
N ILE A 24 4.93 8.60 7.41
CA ILE A 24 3.59 9.07 7.04
C ILE A 24 3.55 10.61 6.98
N THR A 25 4.15 11.28 7.96
CA THR A 25 4.17 12.75 8.01
C THR A 25 4.95 13.32 6.82
N SER A 26 6.12 12.77 6.51
CA SER A 26 6.89 13.16 5.32
C SER A 26 6.14 12.89 4.03
N TYR A 27 5.46 11.75 3.90
CA TYR A 27 4.71 11.42 2.69
C TYR A 27 3.48 12.33 2.52
N LYS A 28 2.73 12.61 3.59
CA LYS A 28 1.62 13.58 3.55
C LYS A 28 2.08 14.97 3.08
N LYS A 29 3.24 15.44 3.54
CA LYS A 29 3.83 16.70 3.08
C LYS A 29 4.14 16.66 1.58
N LEU A 30 4.76 15.58 1.10
CA LEU A 30 5.06 15.41 -0.33
C LEU A 30 3.78 15.34 -1.18
N VAL A 31 2.71 14.72 -0.68
CA VAL A 31 1.40 14.68 -1.35
C VAL A 31 0.83 16.09 -1.49
N GLU A 32 0.91 16.93 -0.45
CA GLU A 32 0.44 18.32 -0.51
C GLU A 32 1.27 19.16 -1.50
N GLU A 33 2.59 18.98 -1.51
CA GLU A 33 3.48 19.64 -2.50
C GLU A 33 3.12 19.25 -3.95
N GLN A 34 2.60 18.03 -4.16
CA GLN A 34 2.20 17.50 -5.47
C GLN A 34 0.69 17.53 -5.72
N LYS A 35 -0.10 18.25 -4.92
CA LYS A 35 -1.57 18.23 -4.93
C LYS A 35 -2.20 18.43 -6.31
N ARG A 36 -1.63 19.30 -7.14
CA ARG A 36 -2.11 19.51 -8.52
C ARG A 36 -1.95 18.26 -9.39
N ALA A 37 -0.82 17.57 -9.28
CA ALA A 37 -0.52 16.37 -10.05
C ALA A 37 -1.25 15.13 -9.51
N LEU A 38 -1.61 15.14 -8.23
CA LEU A 38 -2.36 14.08 -7.55
C LEU A 38 -3.86 14.40 -7.42
N ASN A 39 -4.36 15.36 -8.20
CA ASN A 39 -5.78 15.65 -8.25
C ASN A 39 -6.54 14.40 -8.74
N GLY A 40 -7.55 13.97 -7.98
CA GLY A 40 -8.28 12.72 -8.21
C GLY A 40 -7.78 11.51 -7.41
N VAL A 41 -6.77 11.67 -6.54
CA VAL A 41 -6.36 10.62 -5.59
C VAL A 41 -6.93 10.89 -4.20
N THR A 42 -7.66 9.92 -3.65
CA THR A 42 -8.04 9.89 -2.22
C THR A 42 -7.05 9.02 -1.47
N PHE A 43 -6.39 9.58 -0.45
CA PHE A 43 -5.43 8.84 0.39
C PHE A 43 -6.06 8.39 1.71
N HIS A 44 -5.91 7.10 2.02
CA HIS A 44 -6.23 6.50 3.31
C HIS A 44 -4.93 6.08 4.00
N TRP A 45 -4.64 6.66 5.15
CA TRP A 45 -3.40 6.42 5.88
C TRP A 45 -3.65 5.48 7.05
N GLN A 46 -2.98 4.34 7.06
CA GLN A 46 -3.03 3.35 8.12
C GLN A 46 -1.66 3.32 8.80
N GLN A 47 -1.58 3.88 10.01
CA GLN A 47 -0.35 3.89 10.80
C GLN A 47 -0.22 2.58 11.59
N GLU A 48 0.12 1.52 10.88
CA GLU A 48 0.28 0.18 11.44
C GLU A 48 1.19 -0.64 10.51
N SER A 49 1.71 -1.75 11.04
CA SER A 49 2.46 -2.70 10.24
C SER A 49 1.55 -3.48 9.29
N ILE A 50 2.13 -4.06 8.23
CA ILE A 50 1.36 -4.93 7.31
C ILE A 50 0.79 -6.15 8.04
N GLN A 51 1.47 -6.63 9.09
CA GLN A 51 1.02 -7.72 9.93
C GLN A 51 -0.24 -7.38 10.71
N GLU A 52 -0.30 -6.18 11.30
CA GLU A 52 -1.46 -5.66 12.03
C GLU A 52 -2.62 -5.42 11.06
N PHE A 53 -2.35 -4.76 9.93
CA PHE A 53 -3.35 -4.49 8.90
C PHE A 53 -3.99 -5.79 8.37
N CYS A 54 -3.18 -6.82 8.10
CA CYS A 54 -3.67 -8.14 7.67
C CYS A 54 -4.54 -8.82 8.71
N LYS A 55 -4.17 -8.76 10.00
CA LYS A 55 -4.97 -9.35 11.08
C LYS A 55 -6.30 -8.61 11.26
N ALA A 56 -6.26 -7.28 11.26
CA ALA A 56 -7.46 -6.44 11.42
C ALA A 56 -8.46 -6.59 10.26
N ASN A 57 -7.97 -6.95 9.07
CA ASN A 57 -8.77 -7.05 7.85
C ASN A 57 -8.90 -8.49 7.31
N ALA A 58 -8.58 -9.51 8.10
CA ALA A 58 -8.58 -10.90 7.65
C ALA A 58 -9.93 -11.32 7.05
N ASP A 59 -11.03 -10.88 7.66
CA ASP A 59 -12.41 -11.16 7.23
C ASP A 59 -13.00 -10.06 6.32
N SER A 60 -12.17 -9.11 5.89
CA SER A 60 -12.62 -7.99 5.07
C SER A 60 -12.94 -8.42 3.64
N SER A 61 -14.06 -7.92 3.12
CA SER A 61 -14.38 -7.99 1.69
C SER A 61 -13.65 -6.94 0.86
N LYS A 62 -12.71 -6.18 1.46
CA LYS A 62 -11.93 -5.17 0.76
C LYS A 62 -11.11 -5.81 -0.36
N ARG A 63 -11.12 -5.15 -1.51
CA ARG A 63 -10.40 -5.57 -2.72
C ARG A 63 -9.61 -4.40 -3.28
N PHE A 64 -8.48 -4.71 -3.89
CA PHE A 64 -7.56 -3.75 -4.50
C PHE A 64 -7.25 -4.18 -5.93
N HIS A 65 -7.36 -3.25 -6.86
CA HIS A 65 -6.97 -3.47 -8.26
C HIS A 65 -5.45 -3.58 -8.42
N PHE A 66 -4.70 -3.00 -7.47
CA PHE A 66 -3.25 -3.03 -7.49
C PHE A 66 -2.69 -2.94 -6.08
N VAL A 67 -1.70 -3.78 -5.77
CA VAL A 67 -0.94 -3.74 -4.51
C VAL A 67 0.54 -3.59 -4.79
N SER A 68 1.21 -2.66 -4.12
CA SER A 68 2.68 -2.53 -4.16
C SER A 68 3.29 -2.71 -2.78
N ALA A 69 4.22 -3.65 -2.67
CA ALA A 69 5.11 -3.82 -1.52
C ALA A 69 6.54 -3.51 -1.95
N LEU A 70 6.98 -2.28 -1.71
CA LEU A 70 8.29 -1.77 -2.12
C LEU A 70 9.18 -1.70 -0.89
N HIS A 71 10.25 -2.47 -0.86
CA HIS A 71 11.24 -2.42 0.21
C HIS A 71 10.59 -2.51 1.61
N SER A 72 9.67 -3.45 1.78
CA SER A 72 8.91 -3.58 3.03
C SER A 72 8.78 -5.01 3.55
N LEU A 73 8.89 -6.02 2.67
CA LEU A 73 8.68 -7.42 3.08
C LEU A 73 9.80 -8.00 3.95
N TYR A 74 11.00 -7.40 3.98
CA TYR A 74 12.10 -7.86 4.83
C TYR A 74 11.87 -7.65 6.33
N PHE A 75 10.87 -6.84 6.71
CA PHE A 75 10.45 -6.68 8.10
C PHE A 75 9.48 -7.77 8.57
N ILE A 76 9.08 -8.69 7.67
CA ILE A 76 8.22 -9.83 8.00
C ILE A 76 9.11 -11.03 8.31
N GLN A 77 8.83 -11.74 9.40
CA GLN A 77 9.52 -13.00 9.70
C GLN A 77 9.22 -14.03 8.61
N ASN A 78 10.26 -14.71 8.08
CA ASN A 78 10.12 -15.67 6.98
C ASN A 78 9.02 -16.71 7.20
N LYS A 79 8.86 -17.20 8.44
CA LYS A 79 7.83 -18.20 8.79
C LYS A 79 6.39 -17.71 8.57
N ASP A 80 6.16 -16.40 8.60
CA ASP A 80 4.83 -15.79 8.49
C ASP A 80 4.60 -15.16 7.10
N LEU A 81 5.64 -15.06 6.27
CA LEU A 81 5.60 -14.36 4.98
C LEU A 81 4.55 -14.96 4.04
N ASP A 82 4.47 -16.29 3.93
CA ASP A 82 3.52 -16.98 3.07
C ASP A 82 2.06 -16.69 3.46
N PHE A 83 1.78 -16.59 4.75
CA PHE A 83 0.45 -16.25 5.24
C PHE A 83 0.07 -14.84 4.77
N TYR A 84 0.93 -13.86 5.03
CA TYR A 84 0.65 -12.47 4.66
C TYR A 84 0.57 -12.27 3.15
N LEU A 85 1.44 -12.92 2.36
CA LEU A 85 1.35 -12.88 0.91
C LEU A 85 0.04 -13.45 0.40
N LYS A 86 -0.43 -14.59 0.94
CA LYS A 86 -1.72 -15.17 0.56
C LYS A 86 -2.89 -14.25 0.93
N THR A 87 -2.87 -13.64 2.11
CA THR A 87 -3.90 -12.66 2.52
C THR A 87 -3.95 -11.48 1.56
N ILE A 88 -2.79 -10.88 1.26
CA ILE A 88 -2.69 -9.73 0.34
C ILE A 88 -3.13 -10.11 -1.08
N LEU A 89 -2.72 -11.28 -1.57
CA LEU A 89 -3.15 -11.80 -2.86
C LEU A 89 -4.66 -12.05 -2.89
N GLY A 90 -5.26 -12.53 -1.80
CA GLY A 90 -6.71 -12.70 -1.68
C GLY A 90 -7.50 -11.39 -1.76
N TRP A 91 -6.86 -10.25 -1.42
CA TRP A 91 -7.45 -8.94 -1.62
C TRP A 91 -7.18 -8.35 -3.00
N THR A 92 -6.30 -8.94 -3.81
CA THR A 92 -5.86 -8.36 -5.08
C THR A 92 -6.68 -8.92 -6.24
N GLU A 93 -7.44 -8.07 -6.93
CA GLU A 93 -8.18 -8.47 -8.14
C GLU A 93 -7.38 -8.23 -9.44
N GLY A 94 -6.33 -7.42 -9.37
CA GLY A 94 -5.46 -7.13 -10.50
C GLY A 94 -4.05 -7.65 -10.31
N LYS A 95 -3.09 -6.76 -10.08
CA LYS A 95 -1.67 -7.12 -10.02
C LYS A 95 -1.02 -6.72 -8.70
N MET A 96 -0.06 -7.53 -8.26
CA MET A 96 0.83 -7.22 -7.15
C MET A 96 2.25 -6.95 -7.67
N LEU A 97 2.86 -5.86 -7.23
CA LEU A 97 4.27 -5.54 -7.46
C LEU A 97 5.04 -5.68 -6.15
N ILE A 98 6.06 -6.53 -6.16
CA ILE A 98 7.00 -6.69 -5.05
C ILE A 98 8.36 -6.22 -5.54
N MET A 99 8.98 -5.28 -4.82
CA MET A 99 10.37 -4.89 -5.02
C MET A 99 11.14 -5.10 -3.73
N GLN A 100 12.20 -5.90 -3.79
CA GLN A 100 13.15 -6.11 -2.70
C GLN A 100 14.51 -5.57 -3.13
N GLY A 101 15.25 -4.99 -2.19
CA GLY A 101 16.64 -4.61 -2.44
C GLY A 101 17.52 -5.86 -2.49
N ALA A 102 18.58 -5.82 -3.28
CA ALA A 102 19.69 -6.77 -3.09
C ALA A 102 20.32 -6.45 -1.73
N GLY A 103 20.25 -7.40 -0.80
CA GLY A 103 21.02 -7.34 0.45
C GLY A 103 22.50 -7.52 0.19
#